data_AF-A0A2I1DJN0-F1
#
_entry.id   AF-A0A2I1DJN0-F1
#
_cell.length_a   1.000
_cell.length_b   1.000
_cell.length_c   1.000
_cell.angle_alpha   90.00
_cell.angle_beta   90.00
_cell.angle_gamma   90.00
#
_symmetry.space_group_name_H-M   'P 1'
#
loop_
_entity.id
_entity.type
_entity.pdbx_description
1 polymer ?
#
loop_
_entity_poly.entity_id
_entity_poly.type
_entity_poly.pdbx_seq_one_letter_code
_entity_poly.pdbx_strand_id
1 'polypeptide(L)'
;MPTATEDAAIQDGISRDIDTYELPLAEFETLKRMGRPPAAVTKERVSIRLSREVVSRFRASGPGWQTRLDAALKEWLEAHPQL
;
A
#
# COMPACT_ATOMS: atom_id res chain seq x y z
N MET A 1 12.05 -24.76 2.94
CA MET A 1 11.70 -24.66 4.38
C MET A 1 12.79 -25.38 5.14
N PRO A 2 13.21 -24.88 6.31
CA PRO A 2 14.19 -25.57 7.15
C PRO A 2 13.75 -27.01 7.43
N THR A 3 14.73 -27.89 7.63
CA THR A 3 14.50 -29.26 8.07
C THR A 3 14.29 -29.32 9.57
N ALA A 4 13.64 -30.38 10.08
CA ALA A 4 13.34 -30.51 11.50
C ALA A 4 14.58 -30.45 12.41
N THR A 5 15.74 -30.90 11.91
CA THR A 5 17.01 -30.80 12.62
C THR A 5 17.51 -29.36 12.69
N GLU A 6 17.33 -28.59 11.62
CA GLU A 6 17.68 -27.17 11.58
C GLU A 6 16.76 -26.35 12.49
N ASP A 7 15.47 -26.64 12.51
CA ASP A 7 14.50 -26.00 13.42
C ASP A 7 14.85 -26.25 14.89
N ALA A 8 15.25 -27.47 15.24
CA ALA A 8 15.66 -27.82 16.61
C ALA A 8 16.92 -27.04 17.04
N ALA A 9 17.89 -26.86 16.14
CA ALA A 9 19.10 -26.08 16.41
C ALA A 9 18.79 -24.58 16.59
N ILE A 10 17.82 -24.05 15.84
CA ILE A 10 17.35 -22.67 15.99
C ILE A 10 16.67 -22.47 17.36
N GLN A 11 15.77 -23.38 17.74
CA GLN A 11 15.04 -23.29 19.02
C GLN A 11 15.96 -23.45 20.24
N ASP A 12 16.95 -24.32 20.16
CA ASP A 12 17.98 -24.48 21.20
C ASP A 12 18.83 -23.21 21.37
N GLY A 13 19.13 -22.51 20.27
CA GLY A 13 19.81 -21.21 20.30
C GLY A 13 18.97 -20.14 20.99
N ILE A 14 17.68 -20.05 20.66
CA ILE A 14 16.75 -19.08 21.27
C ILE A 14 16.60 -19.34 22.78
N SER A 15 16.37 -20.61 23.18
CA SER A 15 16.16 -20.94 24.58
C SER A 15 17.35 -20.65 25.49
N ARG A 16 18.57 -20.59 24.94
CA ARG A 16 19.79 -20.26 25.70
C ARG A 16 20.01 -18.78 25.86
N ASP A 17 19.38 -17.95 25.02
CA ASP A 17 19.47 -16.51 25.11
C ASP A 17 18.40 -15.97 26.07
N ILE A 18 18.85 -15.61 27.27
CA ILE A 18 17.99 -15.07 28.33
C ILE A 18 17.31 -13.74 27.95
N ASP A 19 17.91 -12.99 27.02
CA ASP A 19 17.38 -11.70 26.57
C ASP A 19 16.51 -11.85 25.31
N THR A 20 16.41 -13.07 24.73
CA THR A 20 15.52 -13.28 23.59
C THR A 20 14.07 -13.29 24.05
N TYR A 21 13.36 -12.21 23.72
CA TYR A 21 11.92 -12.10 23.90
C TYR A 21 11.18 -12.84 22.78
N GLU A 22 10.64 -14.03 23.10
CA GLU A 22 9.71 -14.73 22.22
C GLU A 22 8.31 -14.17 22.40
N LEU A 23 7.82 -13.45 21.39
CA LEU A 23 6.44 -12.95 21.34
C LEU A 23 5.45 -14.14 21.28
N PRO A 24 4.66 -14.38 22.34
CA PRO A 24 3.66 -15.44 22.31
C PRO A 24 2.55 -15.09 21.31
N LEU A 25 1.98 -16.10 20.65
CA LEU A 25 0.99 -15.90 19.59
C LEU A 25 -0.21 -15.06 20.06
N ALA A 26 -0.66 -15.27 21.29
CA ALA A 26 -1.75 -14.50 21.90
C ALA A 26 -1.43 -13.01 22.02
N GLU A 27 -0.17 -12.64 22.27
CA GLU A 27 0.26 -11.25 22.32
C GLU A 27 0.41 -10.68 20.91
N PHE A 28 0.95 -11.47 19.97
CA PHE A 28 1.06 -11.09 18.57
C PHE A 28 -0.29 -10.69 17.96
N GLU A 29 -1.37 -11.42 18.29
CA GLU A 29 -2.73 -11.11 17.84
C GLU A 29 -3.26 -9.76 18.36
N THR A 30 -2.76 -9.30 19.52
CA THR A 30 -3.16 -8.02 20.13
C THR A 30 -2.34 -6.83 19.65
N LEU A 31 -1.25 -7.06 18.91
CA LEU A 31 -0.40 -5.99 18.41
C LEU A 31 -1.15 -5.14 17.39
N LYS A 32 -1.33 -3.86 17.72
CA LYS A 32 -1.94 -2.89 16.80
C LYS A 32 -0.98 -2.65 15.63
N ARG A 33 -1.51 -2.71 14.39
CA ARG A 33 -0.76 -2.31 13.20
C ARG A 33 -0.25 -0.87 13.35
N MET A 34 1.06 -0.72 13.55
CA MET A 34 1.73 0.57 13.52
C MET A 34 1.81 1.03 12.06
N GLY A 35 1.04 2.05 11.70
CA GLY A 35 1.00 2.59 10.35
C GLY A 35 0.13 3.85 10.28
N ARG A 36 0.24 4.60 9.18
CA ARG A 36 -0.66 5.73 8.92
C ARG A 36 -2.11 5.21 8.97
N PRO A 37 -3.03 5.89 9.68
CA PRO A 37 -4.44 5.52 9.64
C PRO A 37 -4.92 5.40 8.18
N PRO A 38 -5.71 4.38 7.83
CA PRO A 38 -6.27 4.27 6.49
C PRO A 38 -7.04 5.55 6.18
N ALA A 39 -6.81 6.12 5.00
CA ALA A 39 -7.52 7.32 4.58
C ALA A 39 -9.03 7.02 4.53
N ALA A 40 -9.84 7.89 5.13
CA ALA A 40 -11.30 7.72 5.16
C ALA A 40 -11.92 7.72 3.76
N VAL A 41 -11.28 8.41 2.80
CA VAL A 41 -11.66 8.42 1.39
C VAL A 41 -10.42 8.15 0.55
N THR A 42 -10.42 7.02 -0.14
CA THR A 42 -9.38 6.66 -1.12
C THR A 42 -9.87 6.93 -2.52
N LYS A 43 -8.98 7.39 -3.40
CA LYS A 43 -9.27 7.43 -4.84
C LYS A 43 -9.55 6.02 -5.34
N GLU A 44 -10.60 5.83 -6.13
CA GLU A 44 -10.87 4.55 -6.77
C GLU A 44 -9.85 4.30 -7.87
N ARG A 45 -9.22 3.12 -7.86
CA ARG A 45 -8.27 2.73 -8.91
C ARG A 45 -9.04 2.14 -10.08
N VAL A 46 -9.24 2.93 -11.12
CA VAL A 46 -9.90 2.49 -12.36
C VAL A 46 -8.86 2.34 -13.48
N SER A 47 -9.01 1.30 -14.31
CA SER A 47 -8.20 1.10 -15.52
C SER A 47 -9.03 1.44 -16.76
N ILE A 48 -8.81 2.63 -17.31
CA ILE A 48 -9.50 3.12 -18.52
C ILE A 48 -8.51 3.31 -19.67
N ARG A 49 -9.02 3.20 -20.91
CA ARG A 49 -8.25 3.54 -22.12
C ARG A 49 -8.50 4.99 -22.48
N LEU A 50 -7.42 5.77 -22.58
CA LEU A 50 -7.44 7.16 -23.01
C LEU A 50 -6.75 7.29 -24.37
N SER A 51 -7.15 8.30 -25.14
CA SER A 51 -6.50 8.64 -26.41
C SER A 51 -5.02 8.99 -26.20
N ARG A 52 -4.18 8.57 -27.15
CA ARG A 52 -2.71 8.73 -27.07
C ARG A 52 -2.29 10.18 -26.89
N GLU A 53 -2.96 11.10 -27.56
CA GLU A 53 -2.70 12.53 -27.47
C GLU A 53 -2.88 13.06 -26.05
N VAL A 54 -4.00 12.71 -25.40
CA VAL A 54 -4.32 13.14 -24.04
C VAL A 54 -3.23 12.66 -23.08
N VAL A 55 -2.90 11.37 -23.12
CA VAL A 55 -1.86 10.78 -22.27
C VAL A 55 -0.50 11.43 -22.52
N SER A 56 -0.16 11.69 -23.78
CA SER A 56 1.10 12.33 -24.16
C SER A 56 1.22 13.74 -23.58
N ARG A 57 0.19 14.57 -23.75
CA ARG A 57 0.15 15.95 -23.23
C ARG A 57 0.29 15.98 -21.71
N PHE A 58 -0.47 15.13 -21.00
CA PHE A 58 -0.36 15.08 -19.54
C PHE A 58 1.01 14.54 -19.11
N ARG A 59 1.54 13.47 -19.70
CA ARG A 59 2.89 12.96 -19.34
C ARG A 59 4.00 14.00 -19.54
N ALA A 60 3.91 14.79 -20.60
CA ALA A 60 4.87 15.86 -20.88
C ALA A 60 4.89 16.95 -19.80
N SER A 61 3.79 17.11 -19.02
CA SER A 61 3.75 18.05 -17.89
C SER A 61 4.59 17.63 -16.69
N GLY A 62 5.21 16.44 -16.72
CA GLY A 62 6.16 15.97 -15.70
C GLY A 62 5.51 15.28 -14.50
N PRO A 63 6.21 15.21 -13.34
CA PRO A 63 5.70 14.57 -12.14
C PRO A 63 4.32 15.10 -11.72
N GLY A 64 3.45 14.20 -11.24
CA GLY A 64 2.09 14.55 -10.84
C GLY A 64 1.09 14.68 -12.00
N TRP A 65 1.43 14.24 -13.22
CA TRP A 65 0.52 14.33 -14.37
C TRP A 65 -0.82 13.61 -14.18
N GLN A 66 -0.84 12.51 -13.43
CA GLN A 66 -2.09 11.80 -13.09
C GLN A 66 -2.98 12.64 -12.15
N THR A 67 -2.37 13.37 -11.21
CA THR A 67 -3.11 14.30 -10.34
C THR A 67 -3.68 15.47 -11.15
N ARG A 68 -2.94 15.98 -12.14
CA ARG A 68 -3.47 17.00 -13.06
C ARG A 68 -4.59 16.48 -13.95
N LEU A 69 -4.51 15.23 -14.41
CA LEU A 69 -5.59 14.59 -15.15
C LEU A 69 -6.86 14.45 -14.28
N ASP A 70 -6.72 14.00 -13.03
CA ASP A 70 -7.83 13.93 -12.06
C ASP A 70 -8.49 15.30 -11.82
N ALA A 71 -7.68 16.35 -11.67
CA ALA A 71 -8.19 17.72 -11.52
C ALA A 71 -8.97 18.20 -12.76
N ALA A 72 -8.44 17.94 -13.97
CA ALA A 72 -9.12 18.31 -15.21
C ALA A 72 -10.46 17.58 -15.39
N LEU A 73 -10.54 16.32 -14.98
CA LEU A 73 -11.80 15.57 -15.02
C LEU A 73 -12.83 16.13 -14.02
N LYS A 74 -12.39 16.57 -12.84
CA LYS A 74 -13.27 17.23 -11.86
C LYS A 74 -13.81 18.56 -12.37
N GLU A 75 -12.93 19.41 -12.89
CA GLU A 75 -13.31 20.68 -13.51
C GLU A 75 -14.31 20.47 -14.66
N TRP A 76 -14.09 19.43 -15.47
CA TRP A 76 -15.02 19.09 -16.54
C TRP A 76 -16.39 18.66 -16.01
N LEU A 77 -16.47 17.90 -14.92
CA LEU A 77 -17.74 17.51 -14.27
C LEU A 77 -18.46 18.71 -13.64
N GLU A 78 -17.72 19.62 -13.01
CA GLU A 78 -18.28 20.88 -12.45
C GLU A 78 -18.90 21.74 -13.56
N ALA A 79 -18.27 21.78 -14.74
CA ALA A 79 -18.78 22.48 -15.91
C ALA A 79 -19.96 21.76 -16.61
N HIS A 80 -20.16 20.46 -16.36
CA HIS A 80 -21.19 19.64 -17.02
C HIS A 80 -22.01 18.84 -15.98
N PRO A 81 -22.87 19.51 -15.19
CA PRO A 81 -23.57 18.91 -14.06
C PRO A 81 -24.70 17.93 -14.44
N GLN A 82 -25.06 17.84 -15.72
CA GLN A 82 -26.17 17.02 -16.22
C GLN A 82 -25.78 15.56 -16.58
N LEU A 83 -24.72 15.03 -15.99
CA LEU A 83 -24.28 13.63 -16.16
C LEU A 83 -24.76 12.72 -15.04
#